data_AF-A0A1H8H045-F1
#
_entry.id   AF-A0A1H8H045-F1
#
_cell.length_a   1.000
_cell.length_b   1.000
_cell.length_c   1.000
_cell.angle_alpha   90.00
_cell.angle_beta   90.00
_cell.angle_gamma   90.00
#
_symmetry.space_group_name_H-M   'P 1'
#
loop_
_entity.id
_entity.type
_entity.pdbx_description
1 polymer ?
#
loop_
_entity_poly.entity_id
_entity_poly.type
_entity_poly.pdbx_seq_one_letter_code
_entity_poly.pdbx_strand_id
1 'polypeptide(L)'
;MVVDLVDSLGDPDGQGVPAQLRGVVGIEVVLRVGAVATAGLDDVLVLVADDDGKIAVLLDTVFADGFDGALAALAVERDDTVDALRSEFAGGSQVGHPVVDRCHGPEIVVDRQNRFDAGDGERPRMRERRGWPTPAETERIPFRPRVRIGGMRIEEGSIEVEVPGEATDGKEGEVFYNPEMELNRDLTVATLRAYREREGGDGGEPTTYLDATAASGIRGVRAAADGWTATTCDVDPDAVELAAENFERNGLDGETVHDDANVLMHQQRFDVVDVDPFGTPIPFADAAVRSAQGLLCVTATDTAPLCGAHFESGVRKYGAVPRNTEYHAEMGLRVLVSALVRTAAKFDVAARPVFSHVTDHYARTYLDVEQGARAANALLDELGHVDHCQHCLYREHERGLLADPREACPNCGHHLQTAGPIWLGDPHDPEFVAAVREQVTDEFGTADRARDLLSTIEGELSTPTHYDQHRLYKRWNESAVGMDDFLAALREAGYEASRSHYGGTTFKTTADVADIEAALH
;
A
#
# COMPACT_ATOMS: atom_id res chain seq x y z
N MET A 1 -9.53 12.99 14.13
CA MET A 1 -9.04 12.46 12.84
C MET A 1 -9.80 13.23 11.79
N VAL A 2 -9.14 14.16 11.09
CA VAL A 2 -9.79 15.06 10.13
C VAL A 2 -10.17 14.25 8.90
N VAL A 3 -11.45 14.26 8.53
CA VAL A 3 -11.97 13.64 7.30
C VAL A 3 -12.50 14.77 6.43
N ASP A 4 -11.84 14.94 5.28
CA ASP A 4 -12.12 15.87 4.18
C ASP A 4 -12.09 17.38 4.42
N LEU A 5 -11.17 18.05 3.71
CA LEU A 5 -11.25 19.46 3.37
C LEU A 5 -11.98 19.54 2.02
N VAL A 6 -13.20 20.10 2.02
CA VAL A 6 -13.86 20.49 0.76
C VAL A 6 -13.20 21.78 0.27
N ASP A 7 -12.34 21.67 -0.74
CA ASP A 7 -11.66 22.80 -1.35
C ASP A 7 -12.68 23.60 -2.19
N SER A 8 -13.13 24.75 -1.69
CA SER A 8 -14.14 25.61 -2.35
C SER A 8 -13.56 26.47 -3.49
N LEU A 9 -12.49 26.02 -4.17
CA LEU A 9 -11.83 26.79 -5.22
C LEU A 9 -12.42 26.61 -6.63
N GLY A 10 -13.61 26.01 -6.75
CA GLY A 10 -14.23 25.66 -8.05
C GLY A 10 -15.56 26.32 -8.42
N ASP A 11 -16.29 26.95 -7.49
CA ASP A 11 -17.60 27.57 -7.78
C ASP A 11 -17.62 29.04 -7.31
N PRO A 12 -17.24 30.00 -8.18
CA PRO A 12 -17.21 31.41 -7.82
C PRO A 12 -18.61 32.03 -7.65
N ASP A 13 -19.69 31.37 -8.08
CA ASP A 13 -21.03 31.96 -8.12
C ASP A 13 -22.04 31.33 -7.14
N GLY A 14 -21.69 30.22 -6.46
CA GLY A 14 -22.42 29.70 -5.30
C GLY A 14 -23.89 29.42 -5.56
N GLN A 15 -24.22 28.91 -6.74
CA GLN A 15 -25.61 28.67 -7.18
C GLN A 15 -26.15 27.28 -6.81
N GLY A 16 -25.30 26.37 -6.33
CA GLY A 16 -25.70 25.02 -5.89
C GLY A 16 -25.81 24.80 -4.38
N VAL A 17 -25.43 25.78 -3.55
CA VAL A 17 -25.35 25.62 -2.08
C VAL A 17 -26.67 26.07 -1.42
N PRO A 18 -27.34 25.22 -0.60
CA PRO A 18 -28.52 25.62 0.17
C PRO A 18 -28.24 26.91 0.96
N ALA A 19 -29.20 27.83 0.99
CA ALA A 19 -28.97 29.17 1.54
C ALA A 19 -28.51 29.18 3.01
N GLN A 20 -28.75 28.09 3.76
CA GLN A 20 -28.30 27.93 5.14
C GLN A 20 -26.80 27.60 5.30
N LEU A 21 -26.07 27.28 4.22
CA LEU A 21 -24.67 26.84 4.25
C LEU A 21 -23.70 27.82 3.56
N ARG A 22 -24.18 29.02 3.19
CA ARG A 22 -23.31 30.09 2.69
C ARG A 22 -22.42 30.61 3.83
N GLY A 23 -21.11 30.42 3.71
CA GLY A 23 -20.10 30.81 4.70
C GLY A 23 -19.40 29.64 5.41
N VAL A 24 -19.74 28.39 5.08
CA VAL A 24 -19.05 27.22 5.60
C VAL A 24 -17.77 26.99 4.80
N VAL A 25 -16.61 27.12 5.44
CA VAL A 25 -15.27 26.96 4.81
C VAL A 25 -14.64 25.60 5.11
N GLY A 26 -15.32 24.76 5.91
CA GLY A 26 -14.88 23.40 6.23
C GLY A 26 -15.91 22.66 7.09
N ILE A 27 -15.87 21.33 7.05
CA ILE A 27 -16.70 20.43 7.86
C ILE A 27 -15.74 19.53 8.63
N GLU A 28 -15.91 19.40 9.96
CA GLU A 28 -15.09 18.50 10.76
C GLU A 28 -15.99 17.48 11.47
N VAL A 29 -15.91 16.20 11.08
CA VAL A 29 -16.69 15.12 11.69
C VAL A 29 -15.86 14.46 12.80
N VAL A 30 -16.35 14.57 14.04
CA VAL A 30 -15.70 13.92 15.21
C VAL A 30 -16.44 12.64 15.56
N LEU A 31 -15.85 11.49 15.23
CA LEU A 31 -16.35 10.18 15.69
C LEU A 31 -15.60 9.75 16.96
N ARG A 32 -16.38 9.49 18.01
CA ARG A 32 -16.03 9.09 19.39
C ARG A 32 -15.45 10.17 20.32
N VAL A 33 -16.26 10.53 21.31
CA VAL A 33 -15.80 11.04 22.61
C VAL A 33 -15.68 9.84 23.56
N GLY A 34 -14.50 9.65 24.17
CA GLY A 34 -14.28 8.61 25.16
C GLY A 34 -15.24 8.75 26.34
N ALA A 35 -15.97 7.67 26.63
CA ALA A 35 -17.10 7.66 27.54
C ALA A 35 -16.75 7.98 29.01
N VAL A 36 -17.55 8.84 29.64
CA VAL A 36 -18.01 8.63 31.01
C VAL A 36 -19.51 8.92 31.09
N ALA A 37 -20.29 7.83 31.12
CA ALA A 37 -21.66 7.69 31.61
C ALA A 37 -22.64 8.88 31.45
N THR A 38 -23.53 8.82 30.44
CA THR A 38 -25.00 8.66 30.59
C THR A 38 -25.71 8.84 29.23
N ALA A 39 -26.55 7.86 28.89
CA ALA A 39 -27.65 7.84 27.90
C ALA A 39 -27.48 8.49 26.50
N GLY A 40 -27.34 7.63 25.48
CA GLY A 40 -28.16 7.71 24.25
C GLY A 40 -27.81 8.72 23.17
N LEU A 41 -26.54 8.83 22.77
CA LEU A 41 -26.13 9.55 21.56
C LEU A 41 -25.14 8.67 20.79
N ASP A 42 -25.60 8.02 19.72
CA ASP A 42 -24.77 7.08 18.96
C ASP A 42 -24.02 7.75 17.80
N ASP A 43 -24.47 8.91 17.30
CA ASP A 43 -23.78 9.73 16.30
C ASP A 43 -23.95 11.24 16.60
N VAL A 44 -22.86 12.00 16.60
CA VAL A 44 -22.87 13.46 16.82
C VAL A 44 -22.22 14.17 15.64
N LEU A 45 -22.93 15.10 15.01
CA LEU A 45 -22.40 15.96 13.95
C LEU A 45 -22.12 17.35 14.53
N VAL A 46 -20.84 17.72 14.61
CA VAL A 46 -20.41 19.05 15.05
C VAL A 46 -20.07 19.90 13.83
N LEU A 47 -20.66 21.09 13.73
CA LEU A 47 -20.35 22.04 12.66
C LEU A 47 -19.72 23.28 13.27
N VAL A 48 -18.46 23.54 12.90
CA VAL A 48 -17.72 24.74 13.33
C VAL A 48 -17.73 25.75 12.18
N ALA A 49 -18.31 26.93 12.41
CA ALA A 49 -18.26 28.04 11.47
C ALA A 49 -17.27 29.08 12.00
N ASP A 50 -16.30 29.49 11.18
CA ASP A 50 -15.41 30.59 11.53
C ASP A 50 -16.02 31.89 10.99
N ASP A 51 -16.47 32.73 11.92
CA ASP A 51 -16.32 34.19 11.83
C ASP A 51 -16.90 34.94 13.06
N ASP A 52 -17.56 34.27 14.02
CA ASP A 52 -18.08 34.95 15.22
C ASP A 52 -17.98 34.14 16.54
N GLY A 53 -17.08 33.15 16.62
CA GLY A 53 -16.78 32.45 17.88
C GLY A 53 -17.90 31.57 18.44
N LYS A 54 -18.84 31.11 17.61
CA LYS A 54 -19.95 30.22 17.99
C LYS A 54 -19.80 28.84 17.35
N ILE A 55 -20.07 27.80 18.14
CA ILE A 55 -20.09 26.40 17.66
C ILE A 55 -21.55 25.93 17.66
N ALA A 56 -21.98 25.34 16.54
CA ALA A 56 -23.30 24.71 16.44
C ALA A 56 -23.14 23.19 16.56
N VAL A 57 -23.78 22.60 17.57
CA VAL A 57 -23.78 21.14 17.78
C VAL A 57 -25.16 20.62 17.40
N LEU A 58 -25.21 19.73 16.40
CA LEU A 58 -26.42 19.00 16.01
C LEU A 58 -26.36 17.61 16.62
N LEU A 59 -27.31 17.34 17.52
CA LEU A 59 -27.50 16.04 18.13
C LEU A 59 -28.71 15.40 17.47
N ASP A 60 -28.54 14.27 16.79
CA ASP A 60 -29.69 13.50 16.31
C ASP A 60 -29.72 12.11 16.95
N THR A 61 -30.88 11.78 17.50
CA THR A 61 -31.22 10.43 17.89
C THR A 61 -32.05 9.85 16.75
N VAL A 62 -31.50 8.86 16.04
CA VAL A 62 -32.15 7.92 15.10
C VAL A 62 -32.01 8.27 13.59
N PHE A 63 -30.97 7.71 12.94
CA PHE A 63 -30.95 7.49 11.48
C PHE A 63 -31.58 6.14 11.10
N ALA A 64 -32.89 5.99 11.30
CA ALA A 64 -33.62 4.83 10.81
C ALA A 64 -34.46 5.14 9.56
N ASP A 65 -35.06 6.34 9.41
CA ASP A 65 -36.02 6.59 8.33
C ASP A 65 -36.01 8.07 7.83
N GLY A 66 -34.98 8.49 7.09
CA GLY A 66 -35.00 9.73 6.29
C GLY A 66 -35.04 11.09 7.04
N PHE A 67 -34.68 12.17 6.32
CA PHE A 67 -34.50 13.54 6.84
C PHE A 67 -35.82 14.33 7.06
N ASP A 68 -36.80 13.78 7.80
CA ASP A 68 -38.10 14.45 8.02
C ASP A 68 -38.40 14.81 9.50
N GLY A 69 -37.38 14.84 10.37
CA GLY A 69 -37.50 15.24 11.79
C GLY A 69 -37.12 16.71 12.09
N ALA A 70 -37.75 17.32 13.09
CA ALA A 70 -37.42 18.69 13.52
C ALA A 70 -36.06 18.75 14.23
N LEU A 71 -35.08 19.42 13.61
CA LEU A 71 -33.74 19.66 14.13
C LEU A 71 -33.77 20.48 15.44
N ALA A 72 -33.27 19.89 16.53
CA ALA A 72 -32.88 20.65 17.71
C ALA A 72 -31.42 21.09 17.54
N ALA A 73 -31.20 22.36 17.18
CA ALA A 73 -29.85 22.94 17.12
C ALA A 73 -29.55 23.67 18.44
N LEU A 74 -28.41 23.35 19.07
CA LEU A 74 -27.89 24.08 20.22
C LEU A 74 -26.66 24.87 19.82
N ALA A 75 -26.65 26.17 20.08
CA ALA A 75 -25.46 27.02 19.92
C ALA A 75 -24.74 27.12 21.27
N VAL A 76 -23.43 26.86 21.29
CA VAL A 76 -22.60 26.91 22.49
C VAL A 76 -21.41 27.85 22.25
N GLU A 77 -21.06 28.66 23.26
CA GLU A 77 -19.90 29.56 23.18
C GLU A 77 -18.64 28.84 23.67
N ARG A 78 -17.47 29.24 23.15
CA ARG A 78 -16.18 28.59 23.42
C ARG A 78 -15.78 28.56 24.91
N ASP A 79 -16.38 29.43 25.73
CA ASP A 79 -16.07 29.58 27.16
C ASP A 79 -17.01 28.78 28.09
N ASP A 80 -17.98 28.04 27.54
CA ASP A 80 -18.88 27.22 28.35
C ASP A 80 -18.21 25.89 28.79
N THR A 81 -17.83 25.80 30.07
CA THR A 81 -17.33 24.56 30.69
C THR A 81 -18.43 23.52 30.89
N VAL A 82 -18.17 22.27 30.48
CA VAL A 82 -19.01 21.10 30.81
C VAL A 82 -18.50 20.48 32.12
N ASP A 83 -19.26 20.61 33.21
CA ASP A 83 -19.00 19.88 34.46
C ASP A 83 -19.59 18.47 34.36
N ALA A 84 -18.73 17.48 34.14
CA ALA A 84 -19.13 16.11 33.78
C ALA A 84 -19.80 15.30 34.92
N LEU A 85 -20.08 15.89 36.08
CA LEU A 85 -20.70 15.18 37.22
C LEU A 85 -22.13 15.61 37.55
N ARG A 86 -22.65 16.69 36.97
CA ARG A 86 -24.04 17.13 37.15
C ARG A 86 -24.54 17.73 35.86
N SER A 87 -25.45 17.03 35.19
CA SER A 87 -26.04 17.39 33.90
C SER A 87 -26.85 18.70 33.91
N GLU A 88 -26.23 19.85 34.17
CA GLU A 88 -26.83 21.20 34.09
C GLU A 88 -25.82 22.21 33.55
N PHE A 89 -26.24 23.06 32.60
CA PHE A 89 -25.44 24.16 32.06
C PHE A 89 -25.36 25.31 33.08
N ALA A 90 -24.17 25.59 33.60
CA ALA A 90 -23.96 26.63 34.59
C ALA A 90 -23.75 28.00 33.92
N GLY A 91 -24.80 28.82 33.85
CA GLY A 91 -24.66 30.23 33.56
C GLY A 91 -24.10 31.02 34.75
N GLY A 92 -23.05 31.81 34.51
CA GLY A 92 -22.79 33.06 35.24
C GLY A 92 -21.95 33.01 36.51
N SER A 93 -20.68 33.42 36.38
CA SER A 93 -19.80 34.06 37.39
C SER A 93 -19.36 33.25 38.63
N GLN A 94 -18.09 32.84 38.66
CA GLN A 94 -17.04 33.31 39.60
C GLN A 94 -15.75 32.45 39.51
N VAL A 95 -14.67 33.11 39.06
CA VAL A 95 -13.24 33.00 39.43
C VAL A 95 -12.58 31.62 39.67
N GLY A 96 -11.50 31.34 38.91
CA GLY A 96 -10.42 30.46 39.40
C GLY A 96 -9.39 29.92 38.38
N HIS A 97 -8.57 30.80 37.77
CA HIS A 97 -7.27 30.60 37.10
C HIS A 97 -7.01 29.45 36.06
N PRO A 98 -6.27 29.74 34.96
CA PRO A 98 -5.90 28.75 33.94
C PRO A 98 -4.63 27.97 34.31
N VAL A 99 -4.56 26.70 33.87
CA VAL A 99 -3.29 25.96 33.74
C VAL A 99 -2.92 25.97 32.25
N VAL A 100 -1.94 26.79 31.89
CA VAL A 100 -1.23 26.72 30.62
C VAL A 100 0.26 26.61 30.96
N ASP A 101 0.94 25.58 30.44
CA ASP A 101 2.38 25.61 30.25
C ASP A 101 2.68 25.55 28.75
N ARG A 102 3.55 26.46 28.30
CA ARG A 102 3.90 26.74 26.90
C ARG A 102 5.35 26.32 26.68
N CYS A 103 5.62 25.60 25.59
CA CYS A 103 6.93 25.61 24.94
C CYS A 103 6.83 25.56 23.40
N HIS A 104 6.87 26.76 22.81
CA HIS A 104 7.57 27.22 21.59
C HIS A 104 7.48 26.47 20.23
N GLY A 105 6.94 27.21 19.24
CA GLY A 105 7.29 27.19 17.80
C GLY A 105 6.66 28.42 17.11
N PRO A 106 7.38 29.20 16.26
CA PRO A 106 7.09 30.61 16.02
C PRO A 106 6.01 30.89 14.95
N GLU A 107 5.22 31.93 15.21
CA GLU A 107 4.27 32.57 14.30
C GLU A 107 4.97 33.19 13.08
N ILE A 108 4.46 32.88 11.88
CA ILE A 108 4.65 33.71 10.69
C ILE A 108 3.46 34.66 10.63
N VAL A 109 3.70 35.93 10.97
CA VAL A 109 2.75 37.03 10.74
C VAL A 109 2.91 37.50 9.30
N VAL A 110 1.89 37.31 8.47
CA VAL A 110 1.76 37.97 7.16
C VAL A 110 0.75 39.10 7.31
N ASP A 111 1.24 40.32 7.50
CA ASP A 111 0.42 41.52 7.43
C ASP A 111 0.21 41.93 5.97
N ARG A 112 -1.04 41.92 5.52
CA ARG A 112 -1.47 42.46 4.23
C ARG A 112 -2.07 43.84 4.45
N GLN A 113 -1.31 44.89 4.18
CA GLN A 113 -1.87 46.19 3.77
C GLN A 113 -0.78 47.08 3.16
N ASN A 114 -0.82 47.29 1.84
CA ASN A 114 -0.94 48.63 1.26
C ASN A 114 -0.93 48.63 -0.28
N ARG A 115 -1.91 49.35 -0.83
CA ARG A 115 -1.88 49.94 -2.17
C ARG A 115 -0.80 51.03 -2.21
N PHE A 116 -0.12 51.22 -3.33
CA PHE A 116 -0.16 52.43 -4.17
C PHE A 116 0.97 52.45 -5.21
N ASP A 117 0.59 52.89 -6.41
CA ASP A 117 1.27 53.70 -7.41
C ASP A 117 2.56 53.26 -8.16
N ALA A 118 2.44 53.41 -9.48
CA ALA A 118 3.50 53.45 -10.45
C ALA A 118 4.30 54.76 -10.34
N GLY A 119 5.63 54.66 -10.42
CA GLY A 119 6.54 55.80 -10.53
C GLY A 119 7.97 55.35 -10.80
N ASP A 120 8.59 55.99 -11.79
CA ASP A 120 9.91 55.72 -12.36
C ASP A 120 11.09 55.69 -11.37
N GLY A 121 12.13 54.93 -11.75
CA GLY A 121 13.51 55.31 -11.45
C GLY A 121 14.36 54.30 -10.69
N GLU A 122 15.49 53.96 -11.31
CA GLU A 122 16.72 53.39 -10.72
C GLU A 122 16.79 51.87 -10.44
N ARG A 123 17.55 51.19 -11.31
CA ARG A 123 18.06 49.82 -11.08
C ARG A 123 19.23 49.86 -10.08
N PRO A 124 19.23 49.07 -8.99
CA PRO A 124 20.44 48.87 -8.20
C PRO A 124 21.22 47.63 -8.65
N ARG A 125 22.54 47.84 -8.69
CA ARG A 125 23.67 47.03 -9.16
C ARG A 125 23.73 45.59 -8.62
N MET A 126 24.12 44.69 -9.52
CA MET A 126 24.57 43.32 -9.28
C MET A 126 25.76 43.32 -8.31
N ARG A 127 25.63 42.67 -7.14
CA ARG A 127 26.72 42.47 -6.18
C ARG A 127 27.35 41.09 -6.36
N GLU A 128 28.67 41.07 -6.28
CA GLU A 128 29.58 39.99 -6.62
C GLU A 128 29.35 38.69 -5.82
N ARG A 129 29.68 37.59 -6.52
CA ARG A 129 29.70 36.19 -6.06
C ARG A 129 30.46 36.03 -4.73
N ARG A 130 29.88 35.31 -3.77
CA ARG A 130 30.63 34.61 -2.71
C ARG A 130 30.69 33.13 -3.04
N GLY A 131 31.91 32.58 -3.00
CA GLY A 131 32.22 31.20 -3.32
C GLY A 131 31.67 30.21 -2.29
N TRP A 132 31.54 28.96 -2.74
CA TRP A 132 31.20 27.81 -1.90
C TRP A 132 32.33 27.54 -0.91
N PRO A 133 32.05 27.27 0.38
CA PRO A 133 33.08 26.87 1.32
C PRO A 133 33.61 25.47 0.95
N THR A 134 34.93 25.34 0.87
CA THR A 134 35.62 24.04 0.82
C THR A 134 35.52 23.34 2.18
N PRO A 135 35.41 22.00 2.25
CA PRO A 135 35.30 21.29 3.52
C PRO A 135 36.62 21.43 4.31
N ALA A 136 36.56 22.11 5.44
CA ALA A 136 37.61 22.08 6.44
C ALA A 136 37.28 20.98 7.46
N GLU A 137 38.21 20.02 7.57
CA GLU A 137 38.54 19.22 8.76
C GLU A 137 37.41 19.03 9.78
N THR A 138 36.58 18.00 9.56
CA THR A 138 35.74 17.42 10.61
C THR A 138 36.61 16.86 11.73
N GLU A 139 36.56 17.48 12.90
CA GLU A 139 37.08 16.94 14.15
C GLU A 139 36.52 15.53 14.37
N ARG A 140 37.43 14.54 14.46
CA ARG A 140 37.10 13.15 14.77
C ARG A 140 36.53 13.07 16.18
N ILE A 141 35.22 12.87 16.29
CA ILE A 141 34.58 12.36 17.50
C ILE A 141 35.17 10.96 17.75
N PRO A 142 35.68 10.64 18.95
CA PRO A 142 36.25 9.33 19.21
C PRO A 142 35.16 8.25 19.11
N PHE A 143 35.39 7.29 18.21
CA PHE A 143 34.61 6.06 18.09
C PHE A 143 34.55 5.38 19.46
N ARG A 144 33.37 5.38 20.09
CA ARG A 144 33.10 4.50 21.22
C ARG A 144 32.67 3.16 20.62
N PRO A 145 33.34 2.05 20.95
CA PRO A 145 32.84 0.73 20.53
C PRO A 145 31.44 0.57 21.14
N ARG A 146 30.42 0.50 20.27
CA ARG A 146 29.09 0.07 20.69
C ARG A 146 29.25 -1.38 21.15
N VAL A 147 28.88 -1.63 22.40
CA VAL A 147 28.75 -3.00 22.90
C VAL A 147 27.56 -3.59 22.14
N ARG A 148 27.82 -4.47 21.16
CA ARG A 148 26.76 -5.24 20.49
C ARG A 148 26.06 -6.08 21.57
N ILE A 149 24.79 -5.81 21.79
CA ILE A 149 23.90 -6.71 22.52
C ILE A 149 23.72 -7.90 21.57
N GLY A 150 24.18 -9.10 21.98
CA GLY A 150 24.31 -10.25 21.08
C GLY A 150 23.03 -10.58 20.32
N GLY A 151 23.16 -10.88 19.02
CA GLY A 151 22.05 -11.28 18.17
C GLY A 151 21.46 -12.65 18.56
N MET A 152 20.23 -12.89 18.12
CA MET A 152 19.59 -14.20 18.20
C MET A 152 20.01 -15.03 16.99
N ARG A 153 20.31 -16.31 17.20
CA ARG A 153 20.52 -17.26 16.09
C ARG A 153 19.22 -17.93 15.75
N ILE A 154 18.97 -18.05 14.46
CA ILE A 154 17.81 -18.74 13.90
C ILE A 154 18.27 -19.67 12.78
N GLU A 155 17.46 -20.69 12.53
CA GLU A 155 17.59 -21.55 11.37
C GLU A 155 16.40 -21.24 10.45
N GLU A 156 16.67 -21.01 9.16
CA GLU A 156 15.63 -20.83 8.15
C GLU A 156 16.02 -21.57 6.88
N GLY A 157 15.23 -22.59 6.51
CA GLY A 157 15.65 -23.56 5.49
C GLY A 157 16.93 -24.28 5.91
N SER A 158 17.94 -24.26 5.04
CA SER A 158 19.22 -24.97 5.26
C SER A 158 20.33 -24.10 5.87
N ILE A 159 20.04 -22.85 6.27
CA ILE A 159 21.06 -21.90 6.75
C ILE A 159 20.83 -21.52 8.21
N GLU A 160 21.92 -21.22 8.92
CA GLU A 160 21.90 -20.56 10.24
C GLU A 160 22.28 -19.09 10.07
N VAL A 161 21.46 -18.16 10.53
CA VAL A 161 21.79 -16.73 10.51
C VAL A 161 21.70 -16.12 11.89
N GLU A 162 22.57 -15.15 12.15
CA GLU A 162 22.41 -14.23 13.26
C GLU A 162 21.52 -13.07 12.82
N VAL A 163 20.50 -12.81 13.62
CA VAL A 163 19.60 -11.69 13.46
C VAL A 163 19.63 -10.85 14.73
N PRO A 164 19.33 -9.55 14.64
CA PRO A 164 19.20 -8.71 15.82
C PRO A 164 18.11 -9.28 16.73
N GLY A 165 18.34 -9.25 18.05
CA GLY A 165 17.32 -9.70 19.01
C GLY A 165 16.01 -8.95 18.80
N GLU A 166 14.87 -9.60 19.08
CA GLU A 166 13.52 -9.08 18.80
C GLU A 166 13.41 -7.56 19.04
N ALA A 167 13.29 -6.79 17.96
CA ALA A 167 12.96 -5.38 18.04
C ALA A 167 11.51 -5.27 18.50
N THR A 168 11.27 -5.32 19.81
CA THR A 168 9.92 -5.27 20.36
C THR A 168 9.22 -3.94 20.13
N ASP A 169 9.90 -2.90 19.64
CA ASP A 169 9.29 -1.59 19.38
C ASP A 169 10.14 -0.80 18.37
N GLY A 170 10.06 -1.09 17.07
CA GLY A 170 10.41 -0.21 15.93
C GLY A 170 11.44 0.92 16.15
N LYS A 171 12.58 0.63 16.78
CA LYS A 171 13.60 1.64 17.05
C LYS A 171 14.43 1.84 15.79
N GLU A 172 14.51 3.09 15.36
CA GLU A 172 15.43 3.52 14.31
C GLU A 172 16.88 3.17 14.73
N GLY A 173 17.57 2.35 13.92
CA GLY A 173 19.00 2.06 14.05
C GLY A 173 19.39 0.68 14.56
N GLU A 174 18.49 -0.30 14.54
CA GLU A 174 18.82 -1.73 14.68
C GLU A 174 18.50 -2.46 13.37
N VAL A 175 19.38 -3.39 12.98
CA VAL A 175 19.19 -4.21 11.78
C VAL A 175 17.87 -5.00 11.93
N PHE A 176 17.18 -5.32 10.84
CA PHE A 176 15.84 -5.90 10.91
C PHE A 176 15.77 -7.37 10.52
N TYR A 177 14.86 -8.08 11.18
CA TYR A 177 14.41 -9.42 10.81
C TYR A 177 12.93 -9.60 11.18
N ASN A 178 12.14 -10.15 10.25
CA ASN A 178 10.77 -10.57 10.51
C ASN A 178 10.60 -12.08 10.24
N PRO A 179 10.31 -12.90 11.26
CA PRO A 179 10.04 -14.33 11.08
C PRO A 179 8.77 -14.61 10.27
N GLU A 180 7.77 -13.71 10.26
CA GLU A 180 6.54 -13.89 9.47
C GLU A 180 6.80 -13.88 7.95
N MET A 181 7.96 -13.39 7.53
CA MET A 181 8.38 -13.32 6.13
C MET A 181 9.06 -14.61 5.63
N GLU A 182 9.15 -15.66 6.44
CA GLU A 182 9.75 -16.95 6.03
C GLU A 182 9.07 -17.52 4.78
N LEU A 183 7.74 -17.50 4.70
CA LEU A 183 7.00 -17.95 3.51
C LEU A 183 7.40 -17.16 2.25
N ASN A 184 7.59 -15.84 2.37
CA ASN A 184 8.02 -15.02 1.25
C ASN A 184 9.42 -15.43 0.77
N ARG A 185 10.32 -15.74 1.71
CA ARG A 185 11.69 -16.18 1.42
C ARG A 185 11.72 -17.61 0.85
N ASP A 186 10.91 -18.52 1.37
CA ASP A 186 10.72 -19.87 0.84
C ASP A 186 10.22 -19.85 -0.61
N LEU A 187 9.17 -19.08 -0.88
CA LEU A 187 8.64 -18.89 -2.23
C LEU A 187 9.66 -18.23 -3.16
N THR A 188 10.49 -17.31 -2.64
CA THR A 188 11.57 -16.70 -3.43
C THR A 188 12.61 -17.74 -3.83
N VAL A 189 13.09 -18.60 -2.92
CA VAL A 189 14.03 -19.69 -3.28
C VAL A 189 13.40 -20.66 -4.28
N ALA A 190 12.14 -21.09 -4.07
CA ALA A 190 11.42 -21.93 -5.03
C ALA A 190 11.34 -21.28 -6.43
N THR A 191 11.06 -19.98 -6.46
CA THR A 191 10.97 -19.20 -7.71
C THR A 191 12.31 -19.10 -8.41
N LEU A 192 13.40 -18.86 -7.67
CA LEU A 192 14.75 -18.83 -8.22
C LEU A 192 15.13 -20.16 -8.87
N ARG A 193 14.82 -21.29 -8.22
CA ARG A 193 15.05 -22.63 -8.77
C ARG A 193 14.27 -22.85 -10.08
N ALA A 194 12.97 -22.55 -10.07
CA ALA A 194 12.11 -22.71 -11.25
C ALA A 194 12.54 -21.80 -12.41
N TYR A 195 12.94 -20.56 -12.10
CA TYR A 195 13.48 -19.62 -13.08
C TYR A 195 14.78 -20.12 -13.70
N ARG A 196 15.72 -20.62 -12.89
CA ARG A 196 16.99 -21.17 -13.39
C ARG A 196 16.79 -22.39 -14.28
N GLU A 197 15.86 -23.28 -13.95
CA GLU A 197 15.49 -24.41 -14.80
C GLU A 197 14.86 -23.97 -16.13
N ARG A 198 14.00 -22.95 -16.11
CA ARG A 198 13.37 -22.39 -17.31
C ARG A 198 14.40 -21.74 -18.26
N GLU A 199 15.37 -21.00 -17.70
CA GLU A 199 16.37 -20.26 -18.47
C GLU A 199 17.63 -21.07 -18.81
N GLY A 200 17.86 -22.23 -18.19
CA GLY A 200 19.06 -23.09 -18.32
C GLY A 200 19.33 -23.71 -19.71
N GLY A 201 18.79 -23.13 -20.78
CA GLY A 201 19.01 -23.50 -22.18
C GLY A 201 20.19 -22.77 -22.87
N ASP A 202 20.03 -22.48 -24.16
CA ASP A 202 21.09 -22.04 -25.11
C ASP A 202 21.81 -20.70 -24.75
N GLY A 203 21.36 -19.95 -23.74
CA GLY A 203 21.85 -18.62 -23.36
C GLY A 203 22.88 -18.57 -22.23
N GLY A 204 23.14 -19.69 -21.54
CA GLY A 204 23.89 -19.72 -20.29
C GLY A 204 22.98 -19.53 -19.06
N GLU A 205 23.28 -20.24 -17.98
CA GLU A 205 22.47 -20.23 -16.76
C GLU A 205 22.57 -18.86 -16.06
N PRO A 206 21.45 -18.26 -15.62
CA PRO A 206 21.50 -17.04 -14.81
C PRO A 206 22.25 -17.33 -13.52
N THR A 207 23.16 -16.44 -13.13
CA THR A 207 24.09 -16.71 -12.01
C THR A 207 24.12 -15.62 -10.95
N THR A 208 23.71 -14.40 -11.28
CA THR A 208 23.84 -13.24 -10.37
C THR A 208 22.51 -12.86 -9.72
N TYR A 209 22.53 -12.65 -8.41
CA TYR A 209 21.37 -12.28 -7.61
C TYR A 209 21.70 -11.06 -6.74
N LEU A 210 20.83 -10.04 -6.76
CA LEU A 210 20.93 -8.89 -5.87
C LEU A 210 19.80 -8.92 -4.82
N ASP A 211 20.18 -8.93 -3.55
CA ASP A 211 19.34 -8.52 -2.42
C ASP A 211 19.53 -7.02 -2.19
N ALA A 212 18.63 -6.20 -2.73
CA ALA A 212 18.82 -4.75 -2.80
C ALA A 212 18.59 -4.03 -1.46
N THR A 213 17.90 -4.66 -0.51
CA THR A 213 17.53 -4.08 0.79
C THR A 213 17.74 -5.11 1.89
N ALA A 214 19.01 -5.47 2.10
CA ALA A 214 19.38 -6.76 2.65
C ALA A 214 19.13 -6.92 4.16
N ALA A 215 19.24 -5.84 4.95
CA ALA A 215 19.21 -5.91 6.41
C ALA A 215 20.16 -6.99 6.97
N SER A 216 19.63 -8.09 7.52
CA SER A 216 20.45 -9.22 8.00
C SER A 216 21.17 -10.02 6.89
N GLY A 217 20.82 -9.77 5.63
CA GLY A 217 21.32 -10.50 4.47
C GLY A 217 20.65 -11.84 4.23
N ILE A 218 19.62 -12.21 5.02
CA ILE A 218 19.03 -13.56 4.99
C ILE A 218 18.56 -13.98 3.59
N ARG A 219 18.01 -13.06 2.77
CA ARG A 219 17.61 -13.40 1.39
C ARG A 219 18.84 -13.69 0.52
N GLY A 220 19.84 -12.82 0.54
CA GLY A 220 21.11 -13.05 -0.15
C GLY A 220 21.82 -14.34 0.27
N VAL A 221 21.86 -14.63 1.57
CA VAL A 221 22.49 -15.87 2.11
C VAL A 221 21.71 -17.11 1.66
N ARG A 222 20.37 -17.07 1.66
CA ARG A 222 19.54 -18.17 1.14
C ARG A 222 19.72 -18.36 -0.36
N ALA A 223 19.82 -17.28 -1.14
CA ALA A 223 20.12 -17.36 -2.57
C ALA A 223 21.52 -17.96 -2.83
N ALA A 224 22.54 -17.55 -2.07
CA ALA A 224 23.88 -18.13 -2.19
C ALA A 224 23.92 -19.62 -1.81
N ALA A 225 23.18 -20.03 -0.77
CA ALA A 225 23.03 -21.44 -0.41
C ALA A 225 22.38 -22.26 -1.54
N ASP A 226 21.54 -21.62 -2.37
CA ASP A 226 20.91 -22.21 -3.55
C ASP A 226 21.79 -22.15 -4.82
N GLY A 227 23.03 -21.66 -4.71
CA GLY A 227 24.02 -21.63 -5.78
C GLY A 227 24.07 -20.34 -6.60
N TRP A 228 23.45 -19.26 -6.13
CA TRP A 228 23.54 -17.95 -6.77
C TRP A 228 24.81 -17.19 -6.34
N THR A 229 25.40 -16.43 -7.27
CA THR A 229 26.39 -15.40 -6.94
C THR A 229 25.64 -14.21 -6.34
N ALA A 230 25.50 -14.20 -5.02
CA ALA A 230 24.68 -13.23 -4.31
C ALA A 230 25.47 -11.96 -3.93
N THR A 231 24.88 -10.81 -4.23
CA THR A 231 25.28 -9.50 -3.72
C THR A 231 24.18 -8.98 -2.81
N THR A 232 24.53 -8.52 -1.61
CA THR A 232 23.62 -7.85 -0.67
C THR A 232 23.99 -6.37 -0.55
N CYS A 233 23.00 -5.48 -0.55
CA CYS A 233 23.21 -4.05 -0.40
C CYS A 233 22.42 -3.50 0.79
N ASP A 234 23.05 -2.66 1.60
CA ASP A 234 22.36 -1.89 2.64
C ASP A 234 23.06 -0.54 2.89
N VAL A 235 22.29 0.45 3.33
CA VAL A 235 22.81 1.78 3.71
C VAL A 235 23.31 1.80 5.15
N ASP A 236 22.87 0.86 5.98
CA ASP A 236 23.34 0.70 7.36
C ASP A 236 24.64 -0.13 7.38
N PRO A 237 25.78 0.44 7.80
CA PRO A 237 27.02 -0.32 7.89
C PRO A 237 26.95 -1.51 8.86
N ASP A 238 26.10 -1.45 9.90
CA ASP A 238 25.91 -2.56 10.85
C ASP A 238 25.17 -3.73 10.15
N ALA A 239 24.25 -3.43 9.22
CA ALA A 239 23.56 -4.43 8.40
C ALA A 239 24.53 -5.11 7.41
N VAL A 240 25.39 -4.34 6.76
CA VAL A 240 26.42 -4.86 5.84
C VAL A 240 27.38 -5.80 6.56
N GLU A 241 27.86 -5.41 7.75
CA GLU A 241 28.73 -6.26 8.56
C GLU A 241 28.02 -7.55 9.00
N LEU A 242 26.75 -7.46 9.42
CA LEU A 242 25.96 -8.63 9.79
C LEU A 242 25.71 -9.59 8.61
N ALA A 243 25.39 -9.06 7.43
CA ALA A 243 25.22 -9.86 6.21
C ALA A 243 26.53 -10.61 5.86
N ALA A 244 27.68 -9.95 5.98
CA ALA A 244 28.98 -10.56 5.73
C ALA A 244 29.28 -11.69 6.73
N GLU A 245 29.03 -11.45 8.02
CA GLU A 245 29.15 -12.46 9.07
C GLU A 245 28.22 -13.66 8.81
N ASN A 246 27.02 -13.42 8.27
CA ASN A 246 26.07 -14.48 7.94
C ASN A 246 26.47 -15.30 6.71
N PHE A 247 27.09 -14.69 5.70
CA PHE A 247 27.74 -15.45 4.61
C PHE A 247 28.86 -16.34 5.14
N GLU A 248 29.79 -15.76 5.91
CA GLU A 248 30.93 -16.48 6.49
C GLU A 248 30.49 -17.65 7.38
N ARG A 249 29.45 -17.43 8.20
CA ARG A 249 28.88 -18.44 9.10
C ARG A 249 28.41 -19.69 8.37
N ASN A 250 27.84 -19.52 7.19
CA ASN A 250 27.36 -20.62 6.36
C ASN A 250 28.43 -21.14 5.39
N GLY A 251 29.65 -20.59 5.43
CA GLY A 251 30.73 -20.95 4.51
C GLY A 251 30.41 -20.63 3.05
N LEU A 252 29.62 -19.58 2.82
CA LEU A 252 29.17 -19.15 1.51
C LEU A 252 29.97 -17.93 1.04
N ASP A 253 30.31 -17.90 -0.24
CA ASP A 253 30.89 -16.72 -0.87
C ASP A 253 29.75 -15.77 -1.30
N GLY A 254 29.76 -14.54 -0.78
CA GLY A 254 28.79 -13.49 -1.12
C GLY A 254 29.43 -12.10 -1.03
N GLU A 255 28.95 -11.15 -1.84
CA GLU A 255 29.42 -9.77 -1.80
C GLU A 255 28.48 -8.90 -0.96
N THR A 256 29.02 -8.13 -0.02
CA THR A 256 28.24 -7.18 0.78
C THR A 256 28.65 -5.74 0.47
N VAL A 257 27.72 -4.93 0.01
CA VAL A 257 27.95 -3.56 -0.44
C VAL A 257 27.31 -2.55 0.53
N HIS A 258 28.12 -1.63 1.05
CA HIS A 258 27.65 -0.47 1.80
C HIS A 258 27.39 0.70 0.87
N ASP A 259 26.16 0.81 0.34
CA ASP A 259 25.76 1.88 -0.57
C ASP A 259 24.22 2.04 -0.59
N ASP A 260 23.75 3.10 -1.24
CA ASP A 260 22.35 3.20 -1.64
C ASP A 260 22.06 2.21 -2.77
N ALA A 261 21.04 1.37 -2.59
CA ALA A 261 20.64 0.36 -3.55
C ALA A 261 20.38 0.92 -4.96
N ASN A 262 19.85 2.15 -5.08
CA ASN A 262 19.65 2.81 -6.37
C ASN A 262 20.98 3.10 -7.07
N VAL A 263 22.02 3.47 -6.31
CA VAL A 263 23.35 3.72 -6.86
C VAL A 263 23.93 2.42 -7.40
N LEU A 264 23.89 1.34 -6.62
CA LEU A 264 24.36 0.03 -7.05
C LEU A 264 23.62 -0.47 -8.30
N MET A 265 22.29 -0.43 -8.30
CA MET A 265 21.44 -0.86 -9.42
C MET A 265 21.60 0.00 -10.69
N HIS A 266 22.02 1.26 -10.56
CA HIS A 266 22.39 2.06 -11.73
C HIS A 266 23.78 1.74 -12.28
N GLN A 267 24.71 1.33 -11.42
CA GLN A 267 26.09 1.01 -11.80
C GLN A 267 26.25 -0.41 -12.35
N GLN A 268 25.47 -1.36 -11.84
CA GLN A 268 25.60 -2.79 -12.15
C GLN A 268 24.32 -3.35 -12.75
N ARG A 269 24.40 -4.61 -13.22
CA ARG A 269 23.29 -5.39 -13.75
C ARG A 269 23.33 -6.75 -13.10
N PHE A 270 22.15 -7.32 -12.86
CA PHE A 270 22.00 -8.62 -12.24
C PHE A 270 20.95 -9.43 -12.99
N ASP A 271 21.15 -10.75 -13.08
CA ASP A 271 20.17 -11.65 -13.69
C ASP A 271 18.85 -11.60 -12.92
N VAL A 272 18.95 -11.55 -11.58
CA VAL A 272 17.83 -11.37 -10.66
C VAL A 272 18.07 -10.19 -9.73
N VAL A 273 17.07 -9.32 -9.60
CA VAL A 273 17.03 -8.24 -8.60
C VAL A 273 15.85 -8.46 -7.66
N ASP A 274 16.09 -8.53 -6.36
CA ASP A 274 15.08 -8.59 -5.31
C ASP A 274 15.02 -7.28 -4.51
N VAL A 275 13.86 -6.65 -4.52
CA VAL A 275 13.55 -5.41 -3.81
C VAL A 275 12.49 -5.71 -2.74
N ASP A 276 12.90 -5.74 -1.47
CA ASP A 276 12.05 -6.04 -0.32
C ASP A 276 12.17 -4.96 0.78
N PRO A 277 11.71 -3.74 0.52
CA PRO A 277 11.89 -2.63 1.43
C PRO A 277 10.79 -2.57 2.49
N PHE A 278 11.01 -1.73 3.51
CA PHE A 278 9.92 -1.29 4.37
C PHE A 278 8.96 -0.35 3.66
N GLY A 279 7.69 -0.71 3.67
CA GLY A 279 6.62 0.04 3.02
C GLY A 279 6.64 -0.14 1.50
N THR A 280 6.94 0.95 0.79
CA THR A 280 6.76 1.03 -0.67
C THR A 280 8.05 0.73 -1.43
N PRO A 281 8.00 -0.07 -2.51
CA PRO A 281 9.15 -0.32 -3.37
C PRO A 281 9.36 0.74 -4.45
N ILE A 282 8.43 1.68 -4.63
CA ILE A 282 8.47 2.66 -5.70
C ILE A 282 9.76 3.49 -5.75
N PRO A 283 10.38 3.91 -4.63
CA PRO A 283 11.65 4.63 -4.66
C PRO A 283 12.79 3.87 -5.36
N PHE A 284 12.69 2.55 -5.50
CA PHE A 284 13.69 1.68 -6.11
C PHE A 284 13.30 1.21 -7.52
N ALA A 285 12.04 1.39 -7.93
CA ALA A 285 11.48 0.75 -9.12
C ALA A 285 12.22 1.10 -10.41
N ASP A 286 12.56 2.39 -10.62
CA ASP A 286 13.26 2.84 -11.82
C ASP A 286 14.68 2.22 -11.93
N ALA A 287 15.39 2.11 -10.80
CA ALA A 287 16.73 1.52 -10.77
C ALA A 287 16.66 0.00 -10.93
N ALA A 288 15.72 -0.65 -10.24
CA ALA A 288 15.55 -2.09 -10.26
C ALA A 288 15.18 -2.63 -11.66
N VAL A 289 14.22 -2.00 -12.34
CA VAL A 289 13.85 -2.32 -13.73
C VAL A 289 15.06 -2.23 -14.66
N ARG A 290 15.91 -1.21 -14.47
CA ARG A 290 17.08 -1.03 -15.34
C ARG A 290 18.21 -1.99 -15.01
N SER A 291 18.26 -2.48 -13.78
CA SER A 291 19.30 -3.37 -13.25
C SER A 291 19.02 -4.84 -13.61
N ALA A 292 17.77 -5.27 -13.47
CA ALA A 292 17.34 -6.64 -13.74
C ALA A 292 17.51 -6.99 -15.23
N GLN A 293 18.12 -8.15 -15.50
CA GLN A 293 18.30 -8.67 -16.86
C GLN A 293 17.31 -9.76 -17.24
N GLY A 294 16.65 -10.38 -16.27
CA GLY A 294 15.58 -11.34 -16.56
C GLY A 294 14.52 -11.46 -15.46
N LEU A 295 14.85 -11.48 -14.18
CA LEU A 295 13.83 -11.54 -13.12
C LEU A 295 13.92 -10.34 -12.16
N LEU A 296 12.77 -9.71 -11.92
CA LEU A 296 12.60 -8.66 -10.92
C LEU A 296 11.58 -9.11 -9.87
N CYS A 297 12.05 -9.32 -8.64
CA CYS A 297 11.24 -9.66 -7.49
C CYS A 297 10.95 -8.41 -6.67
N VAL A 298 9.68 -8.12 -6.38
CA VAL A 298 9.29 -6.91 -5.64
C VAL A 298 8.28 -7.23 -4.56
N THR A 299 8.58 -6.80 -3.33
CA THR A 299 7.60 -6.79 -2.23
C THR A 299 7.13 -5.37 -1.95
N ALA A 300 5.85 -5.23 -1.61
CA ALA A 300 5.30 -4.03 -0.98
C ALA A 300 4.59 -4.41 0.32
N THR A 301 4.96 -3.74 1.41
CA THR A 301 4.34 -3.91 2.74
C THR A 301 3.41 -2.75 3.10
N ASP A 302 3.37 -1.66 2.31
CA ASP A 302 2.40 -0.57 2.49
C ASP A 302 1.05 -0.84 1.81
N THR A 303 0.35 -1.85 2.30
CA THR A 303 -0.96 -2.29 1.77
C THR A 303 -2.04 -1.22 1.82
N ALA A 304 -2.04 -0.34 2.83
CA ALA A 304 -3.07 0.70 2.98
C ALA A 304 -3.09 1.74 1.83
N PRO A 305 -1.95 2.31 1.39
CA PRO A 305 -1.88 3.07 0.14
C PRO A 305 -2.31 2.28 -1.09
N LEU A 306 -1.82 1.04 -1.25
CA LEU A 306 -2.09 0.18 -2.40
C LEU A 306 -3.58 -0.11 -2.59
N CYS A 307 -4.31 -0.37 -1.50
CA CYS A 307 -5.73 -0.69 -1.56
C CYS A 307 -6.66 0.51 -1.47
N GLY A 308 -6.14 1.73 -1.34
CA GLY A 308 -6.94 2.96 -1.30
C GLY A 308 -7.48 3.34 0.07
N ALA A 309 -7.12 2.62 1.14
CA ALA A 309 -7.41 3.07 2.51
C ALA A 309 -6.69 4.38 2.84
N HIS A 310 -5.45 4.55 2.35
CA HIS A 310 -4.72 5.83 2.36
C HIS A 310 -4.66 6.42 0.94
N PHE A 311 -5.83 6.83 0.44
CA PHE A 311 -6.05 7.24 -0.97
C PHE A 311 -4.96 8.15 -1.54
N GLU A 312 -4.74 9.32 -0.94
CA GLU A 312 -3.76 10.30 -1.44
C GLU A 312 -2.32 9.78 -1.48
N SER A 313 -1.96 8.92 -0.52
CA SER A 313 -0.65 8.25 -0.51
C SER A 313 -0.55 7.25 -1.66
N GLY A 314 -1.61 6.48 -1.89
CA GLY A 314 -1.72 5.56 -3.03
C GLY A 314 -1.57 6.26 -4.37
N VAL A 315 -2.29 7.38 -4.55
CA VAL A 315 -2.21 8.22 -5.76
C VAL A 315 -0.79 8.73 -5.99
N ARG A 316 -0.16 9.34 -4.97
CA ARG A 316 1.18 9.91 -5.13
C ARG A 316 2.26 8.88 -5.41
N LYS A 317 2.24 7.75 -4.70
CA LYS A 317 3.30 6.73 -4.81
C LYS A 317 3.14 5.90 -6.08
N TYR A 318 1.94 5.39 -6.32
CA TYR A 318 1.71 4.40 -7.37
C TYR A 318 1.23 5.04 -8.68
N GLY A 319 0.89 6.33 -8.69
CA GLY A 319 0.39 7.01 -9.89
C GLY A 319 -0.87 6.34 -10.45
N ALA A 320 -1.73 5.85 -9.57
CA ALA A 320 -3.00 5.19 -9.87
C ALA A 320 -4.07 5.69 -8.89
N VAL A 321 -5.34 5.50 -9.22
CA VAL A 321 -6.49 5.81 -8.36
C VAL A 321 -6.95 4.51 -7.71
N PRO A 322 -6.43 4.10 -6.53
CA PRO A 322 -6.90 2.91 -5.84
C PRO A 322 -8.26 3.17 -5.15
N ARG A 323 -9.06 2.12 -4.98
CA ARG A 323 -10.34 2.19 -4.25
C ARG A 323 -10.41 1.16 -3.14
N ASN A 324 -10.77 1.62 -1.95
CA ASN A 324 -11.01 0.77 -0.78
C ASN A 324 -12.29 -0.04 -1.00
N THR A 325 -12.13 -1.30 -1.38
CA THR A 325 -13.17 -2.23 -1.84
C THR A 325 -13.13 -3.51 -1.03
N GLU A 326 -14.14 -4.38 -1.18
CA GLU A 326 -14.12 -5.70 -0.53
C GLU A 326 -12.97 -6.59 -1.04
N TYR A 327 -12.48 -6.35 -2.25
CA TYR A 327 -11.33 -7.01 -2.85
C TYR A 327 -10.03 -6.22 -2.68
N HIS A 328 -9.88 -5.50 -1.57
CA HIS A 328 -8.76 -4.60 -1.29
C HIS A 328 -7.38 -5.26 -1.45
N ALA A 329 -7.24 -6.55 -1.13
CA ALA A 329 -5.99 -7.29 -1.31
C ALA A 329 -5.61 -7.38 -2.78
N GLU A 330 -6.54 -7.81 -3.64
CA GLU A 330 -6.34 -7.87 -5.09
C GLU A 330 -6.18 -6.48 -5.71
N MET A 331 -6.94 -5.48 -5.24
CA MET A 331 -6.75 -4.09 -5.64
C MET A 331 -5.30 -3.65 -5.43
N GLY A 332 -4.75 -3.94 -4.24
CA GLY A 332 -3.39 -3.57 -3.92
C GLY A 332 -2.36 -4.25 -4.82
N LEU A 333 -2.51 -5.55 -5.09
CA LEU A 333 -1.62 -6.26 -6.01
C LEU A 333 -1.68 -5.67 -7.43
N ARG A 334 -2.88 -5.44 -7.95
CA ARG A 334 -3.08 -4.91 -9.31
C ARG A 334 -2.56 -3.48 -9.47
N VAL A 335 -2.63 -2.67 -8.41
CA VAL A 335 -2.02 -1.32 -8.35
C VAL A 335 -0.50 -1.42 -8.37
N LEU A 336 0.09 -2.32 -7.58
CA LEU A 336 1.54 -2.55 -7.54
C LEU A 336 2.07 -2.97 -8.92
N VAL A 337 1.47 -4.01 -9.52
CA VAL A 337 1.87 -4.52 -10.84
C VAL A 337 1.72 -3.43 -11.91
N SER A 338 0.60 -2.68 -11.90
CA SER A 338 0.41 -1.53 -12.81
C SER A 338 1.53 -0.50 -12.70
N ALA A 339 1.92 -0.12 -11.48
CA ALA A 339 2.97 0.85 -11.27
C ALA A 339 4.32 0.37 -11.80
N LEU A 340 4.66 -0.90 -11.56
CA LEU A 340 5.92 -1.51 -12.03
C LEU A 340 5.95 -1.65 -13.55
N VAL A 341 4.87 -2.16 -14.17
CA VAL A 341 4.74 -2.27 -15.64
C VAL A 341 4.86 -0.90 -16.30
N ARG A 342 4.15 0.12 -15.79
CA ARG A 342 4.24 1.48 -16.33
C ARG A 342 5.62 2.10 -16.16
N THR A 343 6.31 1.81 -15.05
CA THR A 343 7.69 2.24 -14.84
C THR A 343 8.64 1.55 -15.81
N ALA A 344 8.50 0.24 -16.02
CA ALA A 344 9.30 -0.50 -16.99
C ALA A 344 9.15 0.03 -18.41
N ALA A 345 7.91 0.29 -18.83
CA ALA A 345 7.62 0.77 -20.17
C ALA A 345 8.28 2.12 -20.52
N LYS A 346 8.58 2.99 -19.53
CA LYS A 346 9.33 4.25 -19.75
C LYS A 346 10.74 4.02 -20.31
N PHE A 347 11.28 2.82 -20.12
CA PHE A 347 12.62 2.42 -20.53
C PHE A 347 12.62 1.42 -21.69
N ASP A 348 11.49 1.27 -22.41
CA ASP A 348 11.28 0.25 -23.43
C ASP A 348 11.46 -1.19 -22.90
N VAL A 349 11.20 -1.40 -21.61
CA VAL A 349 11.28 -2.70 -20.93
C VAL A 349 9.87 -3.25 -20.69
N ALA A 350 9.65 -4.51 -21.00
CA ALA A 350 8.46 -5.24 -20.60
C ALA A 350 8.76 -5.98 -19.29
N ALA A 351 7.93 -5.77 -18.27
CA ALA A 351 8.01 -6.45 -16.97
C ALA A 351 6.73 -7.26 -16.75
N ARG A 352 6.71 -8.50 -17.26
CA ARG A 352 5.54 -9.37 -17.27
C ARG A 352 5.41 -10.09 -15.92
N PRO A 353 4.28 -9.99 -15.20
CA PRO A 353 4.08 -10.82 -14.02
C PRO A 353 4.00 -12.30 -14.40
N VAL A 354 4.82 -13.13 -13.74
CA VAL A 354 4.84 -14.59 -13.90
C VAL A 354 4.39 -15.32 -12.65
N PHE A 355 4.54 -14.70 -11.49
CA PHE A 355 4.01 -15.19 -10.23
C PHE A 355 3.79 -13.99 -9.31
N SER A 356 2.62 -13.90 -8.69
CA SER A 356 2.29 -12.85 -7.74
C SER A 356 1.46 -13.44 -6.62
N HIS A 357 1.50 -12.85 -5.43
CA HIS A 357 0.57 -13.22 -4.35
C HIS A 357 0.41 -12.08 -3.36
N VAL A 358 -0.73 -12.07 -2.68
CA VAL A 358 -0.92 -11.30 -1.45
C VAL A 358 -1.01 -12.29 -0.31
N THR A 359 -0.20 -12.09 0.72
CA THR A 359 -0.16 -12.99 1.87
C THR A 359 0.06 -12.17 3.12
N ASP A 360 -0.76 -12.43 4.13
CA ASP A 360 -0.78 -11.71 5.40
C ASP A 360 -0.88 -10.19 5.19
N HIS A 361 0.25 -9.48 5.32
CA HIS A 361 0.31 -8.01 5.27
C HIS A 361 1.22 -7.47 4.16
N TYR A 362 1.53 -8.28 3.14
CA TYR A 362 2.34 -7.85 1.99
C TYR A 362 1.79 -8.34 0.65
N ALA A 363 2.15 -7.60 -0.41
CA ALA A 363 1.99 -8.03 -1.79
C ALA A 363 3.37 -8.33 -2.38
N ARG A 364 3.50 -9.43 -3.10
CA ARG A 364 4.74 -9.87 -3.75
C ARG A 364 4.46 -10.15 -5.23
N THR A 365 5.34 -9.70 -6.09
CA THR A 365 5.29 -9.98 -7.54
C THR A 365 6.68 -10.34 -8.05
N TYR A 366 6.71 -11.31 -8.94
CA TYR A 366 7.88 -11.74 -9.70
C TYR A 366 7.60 -11.41 -11.16
N LEU A 367 8.42 -10.51 -11.72
CA LEU A 367 8.26 -9.96 -13.06
C LEU A 367 9.39 -10.48 -13.94
N ASP A 368 9.04 -11.12 -15.04
CA ASP A 368 9.96 -11.47 -16.11
C ASP A 368 10.23 -10.22 -16.97
N VAL A 369 11.50 -9.91 -17.15
CA VAL A 369 11.99 -8.63 -17.67
C VAL A 369 12.65 -8.85 -19.01
N GLU A 370 12.07 -8.28 -20.06
CA GLU A 370 12.63 -8.32 -21.41
C GLU A 370 12.74 -6.92 -22.03
N GLN A 371 13.79 -6.71 -22.82
CA GLN A 371 13.99 -5.47 -23.56
C GLN A 371 13.13 -5.48 -24.83
N GLY A 372 12.31 -4.45 -25.02
CA GLY A 372 11.59 -4.24 -26.27
C GLY A 372 10.35 -3.36 -26.13
N ALA A 373 10.35 -2.22 -26.82
CA ALA A 373 9.22 -1.29 -26.86
C ALA A 373 7.88 -1.95 -27.28
N ARG A 374 7.93 -2.93 -28.20
CA ARG A 374 6.70 -3.65 -28.62
C ARG A 374 6.14 -4.54 -27.51
N ALA A 375 7.01 -5.25 -26.80
CA ALA A 375 6.60 -6.06 -25.67
C ALA A 375 6.09 -5.18 -24.52
N ALA A 376 6.76 -4.05 -24.26
CA ALA A 376 6.32 -3.06 -23.28
C ALA A 376 4.92 -2.51 -23.61
N ASN A 377 4.68 -2.13 -24.87
CA ASN A 377 3.36 -1.68 -25.32
C ASN A 377 2.28 -2.76 -25.13
N ALA A 378 2.59 -4.02 -25.44
CA ALA A 378 1.64 -5.11 -25.24
C ALA A 378 1.25 -5.29 -23.77
N LEU A 379 2.16 -5.02 -22.82
CA LEU A 379 1.82 -5.01 -21.39
C LEU A 379 1.04 -3.75 -20.98
N LEU A 380 1.28 -2.59 -21.61
CA LEU A 380 0.47 -1.40 -21.36
C LEU A 380 -0.98 -1.59 -21.82
N ASP A 381 -1.21 -2.35 -22.91
CA ASP A 381 -2.55 -2.71 -23.39
C ASP A 381 -3.30 -3.63 -22.39
N GLU A 382 -2.58 -4.26 -21.45
CA GLU A 382 -3.15 -5.07 -20.37
C GLU A 382 -3.60 -4.25 -19.15
N LEU A 383 -3.31 -2.96 -19.12
CA LEU A 383 -3.76 -2.05 -18.08
C LEU A 383 -5.19 -1.57 -18.33
N GLY A 384 -5.86 -1.16 -17.25
CA GLY A 384 -7.21 -0.63 -17.37
C GLY A 384 -7.79 -0.14 -16.08
N HIS A 385 -9.11 -0.07 -16.06
CA HIS A 385 -9.91 0.49 -14.97
C HIS A 385 -10.96 -0.50 -14.50
N VAL A 386 -11.39 -0.34 -13.26
CA VAL A 386 -12.52 -1.07 -12.69
C VAL A 386 -13.51 -0.08 -12.13
N ASP A 387 -14.73 -0.12 -12.66
CA ASP A 387 -15.85 0.59 -12.10
C ASP A 387 -16.55 -0.32 -11.10
N HIS A 388 -16.75 0.16 -9.89
CA HIS A 388 -17.30 -0.62 -8.80
C HIS A 388 -18.45 0.08 -8.10
N CYS A 389 -19.56 -0.63 -7.92
CA CYS A 389 -20.68 -0.15 -7.13
C CYS A 389 -20.57 -0.66 -5.69
N GLN A 390 -20.17 0.21 -4.75
CA GLN A 390 -20.17 -0.17 -3.32
C GLN A 390 -21.57 -0.52 -2.81
N HIS A 391 -22.62 0.00 -3.45
CA HIS A 391 -23.98 -0.33 -3.05
C HIS A 391 -24.37 -1.74 -3.44
N CYS A 392 -23.92 -2.31 -4.57
CA CYS A 392 -24.37 -3.64 -5.02
C CYS A 392 -23.30 -4.66 -5.37
N LEU A 393 -22.03 -4.32 -5.20
CA LEU A 393 -20.87 -5.14 -5.57
C LEU A 393 -20.77 -5.44 -7.07
N TYR A 394 -21.62 -4.82 -7.90
CA TYR A 394 -21.43 -4.78 -9.35
C TYR A 394 -20.06 -4.21 -9.66
N ARG A 395 -19.40 -4.79 -10.67
CA ARG A 395 -18.18 -4.26 -11.22
C ARG A 395 -18.04 -4.59 -12.69
N GLU A 396 -17.33 -3.72 -13.39
CA GLU A 396 -17.01 -3.84 -14.81
C GLU A 396 -15.56 -3.42 -15.02
N HIS A 397 -14.90 -4.05 -15.99
CA HIS A 397 -13.48 -3.85 -16.27
C HIS A 397 -13.33 -3.30 -17.69
N GLU A 398 -12.56 -2.23 -17.84
CA GLU A 398 -12.29 -1.63 -19.14
C GLU A 398 -10.77 -1.48 -19.35
N ARG A 399 -10.25 -2.02 -20.47
CA ARG A 399 -8.84 -1.89 -20.83
C ARG A 399 -8.56 -0.51 -21.45
N GLY A 400 -7.36 0.01 -21.19
CA GLY A 400 -6.90 1.29 -21.69
C GLY A 400 -6.55 2.27 -20.57
N LEU A 401 -5.76 3.29 -20.91
CA LEU A 401 -5.24 4.28 -19.95
C LEU A 401 -6.23 5.41 -19.64
N LEU A 402 -7.30 5.54 -20.42
CA LEU A 402 -8.37 6.50 -20.18
C LEU A 402 -9.58 5.73 -19.66
N ALA A 403 -10.13 6.17 -18.54
CA ALA A 403 -11.39 5.64 -18.03
C ALA A 403 -12.57 6.34 -18.72
N ASP A 404 -13.60 5.57 -19.09
CA ASP A 404 -14.89 6.09 -19.55
C ASP A 404 -16.03 5.51 -18.70
N PRO A 405 -16.11 5.88 -17.40
CA PRO A 405 -17.00 5.21 -16.47
C PRO A 405 -18.46 5.56 -16.73
N ARG A 406 -19.35 4.57 -16.53
CA ARG A 406 -20.80 4.81 -16.62
C ARG A 406 -21.25 5.80 -15.54
N GLU A 407 -22.24 6.63 -15.86
CA GLU A 407 -22.80 7.60 -14.89
C GLU A 407 -23.46 6.93 -13.67
N ALA A 408 -24.02 5.73 -13.86
CA ALA A 408 -24.70 4.98 -12.82
C ALA A 408 -24.51 3.47 -13.01
N CYS A 409 -24.59 2.75 -11.90
CA CYS A 409 -24.53 1.30 -11.85
C CYS A 409 -25.69 0.68 -12.66
N PRO A 410 -25.40 -0.18 -13.65
CA PRO A 410 -26.45 -0.79 -14.47
C PRO A 410 -27.31 -1.79 -13.68
N ASN A 411 -26.80 -2.32 -12.56
CA ASN A 411 -27.54 -3.25 -11.71
C ASN A 411 -28.52 -2.56 -10.74
N CYS A 412 -28.12 -1.44 -10.12
CA CYS A 412 -28.91 -0.83 -9.04
C CYS A 412 -29.09 0.69 -9.13
N GLY A 413 -28.59 1.35 -10.18
CA GLY A 413 -28.70 2.79 -10.40
C GLY A 413 -27.87 3.69 -9.48
N HIS A 414 -27.09 3.13 -8.54
CA HIS A 414 -26.24 3.91 -7.64
C HIS A 414 -24.92 4.34 -8.29
N HIS A 415 -24.20 5.26 -7.66
CA HIS A 415 -22.88 5.73 -8.10
C HIS A 415 -21.85 4.60 -8.24
N LEU A 416 -20.98 4.72 -9.25
CA LEU A 416 -19.83 3.85 -9.49
C LEU A 416 -18.53 4.55 -9.09
N GLN A 417 -17.66 3.83 -8.39
CA GLN A 417 -16.31 4.28 -8.11
C GLN A 417 -15.33 3.64 -9.10
N THR A 418 -14.64 4.46 -9.87
CA THR A 418 -13.59 4.01 -10.78
C THR A 418 -12.25 3.89 -10.05
N ALA A 419 -11.58 2.76 -10.24
CA ALA A 419 -10.18 2.55 -9.88
C ALA A 419 -9.32 2.42 -11.15
N GLY A 420 -8.10 2.98 -11.15
CA GLY A 420 -7.13 2.76 -12.22
C GLY A 420 -6.13 3.89 -12.47
N PRO A 421 -5.16 3.70 -13.38
CA PRO A 421 -4.94 2.46 -14.12
C PRO A 421 -4.39 1.35 -13.22
N ILE A 422 -5.00 0.17 -13.26
CA ILE A 422 -4.55 -1.04 -12.58
C ILE A 422 -4.24 -2.15 -13.59
N TRP A 423 -3.52 -3.19 -13.15
CA TRP A 423 -3.28 -4.38 -13.97
C TRP A 423 -4.57 -5.18 -14.13
N LEU A 424 -5.08 -5.36 -15.35
CA LEU A 424 -6.24 -6.21 -15.65
C LEU A 424 -5.85 -7.57 -16.23
N GLY A 425 -4.62 -7.72 -16.72
CA GLY A 425 -4.08 -9.01 -17.14
C GLY A 425 -3.98 -10.04 -16.00
N ASP A 426 -3.51 -11.22 -16.36
CA ASP A 426 -3.18 -12.28 -15.40
C ASP A 426 -1.93 -11.86 -14.59
N PRO A 427 -1.96 -11.89 -13.26
CA PRO A 427 -0.75 -11.71 -12.46
C PRO A 427 0.10 -12.99 -12.30
N HIS A 428 -0.26 -14.06 -13.02
CA HIS A 428 0.39 -15.36 -12.98
C HIS A 428 0.64 -15.92 -14.39
N ASP A 429 1.72 -16.69 -14.52
CA ASP A 429 1.90 -17.67 -15.58
C ASP A 429 1.64 -19.05 -14.97
N PRO A 430 0.55 -19.75 -15.33
CA PRO A 430 0.19 -21.02 -14.73
C PRO A 430 1.27 -22.11 -14.85
N GLU A 431 2.01 -22.13 -15.96
CA GLU A 431 3.09 -23.10 -16.16
C GLU A 431 4.26 -22.78 -15.22
N PHE A 432 4.58 -21.50 -15.06
CA PHE A 432 5.63 -21.07 -14.14
C PHE A 432 5.25 -21.29 -12.68
N VAL A 433 4.02 -21.01 -12.27
CA VAL A 433 3.55 -21.27 -10.89
C VAL A 433 3.62 -22.77 -10.57
N ALA A 434 3.24 -23.64 -11.51
CA ALA A 434 3.38 -25.07 -11.35
C ALA A 434 4.84 -25.50 -11.16
N ALA A 435 5.76 -24.95 -11.97
CA ALA A 435 7.19 -25.17 -11.80
C ALA A 435 7.70 -24.69 -10.43
N VAL A 436 7.25 -23.52 -9.95
CA VAL A 436 7.59 -23.00 -8.60
C VAL A 436 7.12 -23.98 -7.52
N ARG A 437 5.91 -24.55 -7.65
CA ARG A 437 5.39 -25.53 -6.69
C ARG A 437 6.22 -26.81 -6.64
N GLU A 438 6.71 -27.28 -7.78
CA GLU A 438 7.58 -28.47 -7.85
C GLU A 438 8.92 -28.26 -7.13
N GLN A 439 9.37 -27.00 -7.00
CA GLN A 439 10.60 -26.64 -6.31
C GLN A 439 10.44 -26.49 -4.78
N VAL A 440 9.22 -26.62 -4.25
CA VAL A 440 8.96 -26.57 -2.81
C VAL A 440 9.31 -27.90 -2.14
N THR A 441 10.44 -27.90 -1.44
CA THR A 441 10.98 -29.05 -0.70
C THR A 441 10.57 -29.05 0.77
N ASP A 442 10.58 -30.21 1.42
CA ASP A 442 10.26 -30.35 2.86
C ASP A 442 11.30 -29.71 3.79
N GLU A 443 12.42 -29.23 3.24
CA GLU A 443 13.41 -28.41 3.96
C GLU A 443 12.90 -27.00 4.28
N PHE A 444 11.85 -26.53 3.59
CA PHE A 444 11.25 -25.23 3.85
C PHE A 444 10.34 -25.30 5.08
N GLY A 445 10.53 -24.39 6.04
CA GLY A 445 9.71 -24.35 7.25
C GLY A 445 8.22 -24.08 6.95
N THR A 446 7.93 -23.49 5.79
CA THR A 446 6.57 -23.22 5.33
C THR A 446 6.10 -24.10 4.17
N ALA A 447 6.74 -25.25 3.91
CA ALA A 447 6.48 -26.10 2.74
C ALA A 447 5.00 -26.40 2.48
N ASP A 448 4.26 -26.85 3.50
CA ASP A 448 2.82 -27.17 3.35
C ASP A 448 2.01 -25.92 2.98
N ARG A 449 2.26 -24.81 3.67
CA ARG A 449 1.60 -23.52 3.41
C ARG A 449 1.91 -23.00 2.00
N ALA A 450 3.16 -23.14 1.55
CA ALA A 450 3.59 -22.76 0.21
C ALA A 450 2.91 -23.61 -0.87
N ARG A 451 2.82 -24.94 -0.68
CA ARG A 451 2.13 -25.85 -1.61
C ARG A 451 0.63 -25.56 -1.69
N ASP A 452 -0.02 -25.29 -0.56
CA ASP A 452 -1.44 -24.95 -0.50
C ASP A 452 -1.71 -23.61 -1.22
N LEU A 453 -0.87 -22.60 -0.99
CA LEU A 453 -0.96 -21.31 -1.67
C LEU A 453 -0.78 -21.46 -3.19
N LEU A 454 0.28 -22.13 -3.62
CA LEU A 454 0.58 -22.31 -5.04
C LEU A 454 -0.50 -23.15 -5.72
N SER A 455 -0.98 -24.21 -5.08
CA SER A 455 -2.10 -25.01 -5.61
C SER A 455 -3.40 -24.21 -5.71
N THR A 456 -3.63 -23.25 -4.81
CA THR A 456 -4.79 -22.35 -4.90
C THR A 456 -4.64 -21.41 -6.08
N ILE A 457 -3.45 -20.83 -6.27
CA ILE A 457 -3.14 -19.92 -7.38
C ILE A 457 -3.23 -20.64 -8.74
N GLU A 458 -2.70 -21.86 -8.86
CA GLU A 458 -2.81 -22.67 -10.09
C GLU A 458 -4.26 -22.92 -10.52
N GLY A 459 -5.16 -23.10 -9.55
CA GLY A 459 -6.58 -23.32 -9.80
C GLY A 459 -7.42 -22.03 -9.82
N GLU A 460 -6.80 -20.87 -9.63
CA GLU A 460 -7.48 -19.59 -9.55
C GLU A 460 -7.81 -19.07 -10.95
N LEU A 461 -9.05 -18.62 -11.14
CA LEU A 461 -9.50 -18.08 -12.41
C LEU A 461 -8.78 -16.77 -12.74
N SER A 462 -8.35 -16.65 -13.99
CA SER A 462 -7.71 -15.45 -14.53
C SER A 462 -8.74 -14.36 -14.87
N THR A 463 -9.37 -13.80 -13.84
CA THR A 463 -10.28 -12.66 -13.99
C THR A 463 -10.08 -11.65 -12.86
N PRO A 464 -9.95 -10.35 -13.17
CA PRO A 464 -10.24 -9.29 -12.21
C PRO A 464 -11.75 -9.29 -11.92
N THR A 465 -12.23 -9.00 -10.72
CA THR A 465 -11.60 -9.19 -9.39
C THR A 465 -12.40 -10.23 -8.60
N HIS A 466 -11.84 -10.75 -7.51
CA HIS A 466 -12.54 -11.69 -6.63
C HIS A 466 -13.75 -11.06 -5.93
N TYR A 467 -14.76 -11.88 -5.69
CA TYR A 467 -15.87 -11.63 -4.78
C TYR A 467 -15.53 -12.20 -3.40
N ASP A 468 -16.18 -11.67 -2.38
CA ASP A 468 -16.24 -12.29 -1.06
C ASP A 468 -17.66 -12.82 -0.81
N GLN A 469 -17.76 -14.13 -0.55
CA GLN A 469 -19.02 -14.83 -0.34
C GLN A 469 -19.78 -14.26 0.86
N HIS A 470 -19.10 -13.98 1.97
CA HIS A 470 -19.74 -13.42 3.17
C HIS A 470 -20.29 -12.01 2.91
N ARG A 471 -19.63 -11.22 2.08
CA ARG A 471 -20.15 -9.90 1.67
C ARG A 471 -21.43 -10.01 0.85
N LEU A 472 -21.52 -10.99 -0.04
CA LEU A 472 -22.74 -11.27 -0.79
C LEU A 472 -23.89 -11.75 0.11
N TYR A 473 -23.67 -12.74 0.97
CA TYR A 473 -24.71 -13.23 1.89
C TYR A 473 -25.18 -12.17 2.90
N LYS A 474 -24.24 -11.36 3.40
CA LYS A 474 -24.59 -10.22 4.27
C LYS A 474 -25.54 -9.25 3.56
N ARG A 475 -25.33 -9.02 2.25
CA ARG A 475 -26.23 -8.19 1.44
C ARG A 475 -27.60 -8.83 1.28
N TRP A 476 -27.65 -10.13 0.96
CA TRP A 476 -28.91 -10.85 0.77
C TRP A 476 -29.68 -11.06 2.08
N ASN A 477 -29.04 -10.77 3.23
CA ASN A 477 -29.57 -11.01 4.57
C ASN A 477 -29.85 -12.51 4.81
N GLU A 478 -28.91 -13.34 4.36
CA GLU A 478 -29.00 -14.80 4.39
C GLU A 478 -27.76 -15.45 5.02
N SER A 479 -27.88 -16.74 5.35
CA SER A 479 -26.76 -17.53 5.89
C SER A 479 -25.95 -18.16 4.76
N ALA A 480 -24.63 -18.00 4.81
CA ALA A 480 -23.75 -18.54 3.79
C ALA A 480 -23.76 -20.08 3.78
N VAL A 481 -23.85 -20.66 2.57
CA VAL A 481 -23.62 -22.09 2.33
C VAL A 481 -22.12 -22.39 2.26
N GLY A 482 -21.74 -23.68 2.28
CA GLY A 482 -20.35 -24.07 2.11
C GLY A 482 -19.77 -23.55 0.79
N MET A 483 -18.53 -23.04 0.81
CA MET A 483 -17.89 -22.49 -0.39
C MET A 483 -17.86 -23.49 -1.55
N ASP A 484 -17.65 -24.78 -1.30
CA ASP A 484 -17.64 -25.79 -2.36
C ASP A 484 -19.03 -25.95 -3.00
N ASP A 485 -20.11 -25.93 -2.20
CA ASP A 485 -21.49 -25.98 -2.70
C ASP A 485 -21.84 -24.71 -3.48
N PHE A 486 -21.39 -23.55 -3.00
CA PHE A 486 -21.57 -22.26 -3.67
C PHE A 486 -20.91 -22.24 -5.05
N LEU A 487 -19.65 -22.69 -5.14
CA LEU A 487 -18.94 -22.77 -6.40
C LEU A 487 -19.53 -23.84 -7.33
N ALA A 488 -20.05 -24.95 -6.79
CA ALA A 488 -20.74 -25.97 -7.57
C ALA A 488 -22.02 -25.41 -8.21
N ALA A 489 -22.82 -24.65 -7.47
CA ALA A 489 -24.05 -24.03 -7.99
C ALA A 489 -23.75 -23.03 -9.13
N LEU A 490 -22.70 -22.19 -8.99
CA LEU A 490 -22.27 -21.31 -10.09
C LEU A 490 -21.87 -22.08 -11.35
N ARG A 491 -21.16 -23.20 -11.19
CA ARG A 491 -20.76 -24.07 -12.30
C ARG A 491 -21.94 -24.77 -12.94
N GLU A 492 -22.92 -25.22 -12.14
CA GLU A 492 -24.18 -25.80 -12.64
C GLU A 492 -25.01 -24.79 -13.43
N ALA A 493 -24.96 -23.51 -13.05
CA ALA A 493 -25.56 -22.39 -13.79
C ALA A 493 -24.79 -22.02 -15.08
N GLY A 494 -23.63 -22.63 -15.34
CA GLY A 494 -22.85 -22.45 -16.57
C GLY A 494 -21.71 -21.44 -16.49
N TYR A 495 -21.38 -20.95 -15.29
CA TYR A 495 -20.27 -20.01 -15.08
C TYR A 495 -18.99 -20.73 -14.65
N GLU A 496 -17.84 -20.19 -15.03
CA GLU A 496 -16.58 -20.63 -14.45
C GLU A 496 -16.45 -20.03 -13.06
N ALA A 497 -15.99 -20.82 -12.08
CA ALA A 497 -15.80 -20.35 -10.72
C ALA A 497 -14.64 -21.08 -10.04
N SER A 498 -13.85 -20.35 -9.25
CA SER A 498 -12.72 -20.88 -8.49
C SER A 498 -12.63 -20.22 -7.11
N ARG A 499 -11.92 -20.86 -6.18
CA ARG A 499 -11.41 -20.15 -4.99
C ARG A 499 -10.37 -19.12 -5.43
N SER A 500 -10.08 -18.15 -4.57
CA SER A 500 -8.93 -17.25 -4.75
C SER A 500 -8.05 -17.20 -3.51
N HIS A 501 -6.76 -16.96 -3.70
CA HIS A 501 -5.77 -16.96 -2.62
C HIS A 501 -5.91 -15.81 -1.62
N TYR A 502 -6.69 -14.79 -1.93
CA TYR A 502 -6.88 -13.60 -1.09
C TYR A 502 -7.59 -13.88 0.24
N GLY A 503 -8.34 -14.98 0.36
CA GLY A 503 -8.98 -15.38 1.61
C GLY A 503 -9.88 -16.60 1.48
N GLY A 504 -10.18 -17.26 2.61
CA GLY A 504 -10.96 -18.50 2.63
C GLY A 504 -12.42 -18.36 2.18
N THR A 505 -12.95 -17.14 2.15
CA THR A 505 -14.30 -16.78 1.70
C THR A 505 -14.32 -16.09 0.33
N THR A 506 -13.16 -16.02 -0.31
CA THR A 506 -13.00 -15.31 -1.60
C THR A 506 -13.05 -16.27 -2.77
N PHE A 507 -13.62 -15.81 -3.88
CA PHE A 507 -13.75 -16.59 -5.10
C PHE A 507 -13.74 -15.69 -6.34
N LYS A 508 -13.42 -16.28 -7.48
CA LYS A 508 -13.52 -15.62 -8.79
C LYS A 508 -14.53 -16.36 -9.65
N THR A 509 -15.22 -15.62 -10.52
CA THR A 509 -16.22 -16.16 -11.43
C THR A 509 -16.36 -15.29 -12.67
N THR A 510 -16.83 -15.88 -13.78
CA THR A 510 -17.23 -15.15 -14.98
C THR A 510 -18.63 -14.53 -14.89
N ALA A 511 -19.38 -14.85 -13.83
CA ALA A 511 -20.71 -14.29 -13.57
C ALA A 511 -20.62 -12.86 -13.02
N ASP A 512 -21.55 -12.00 -13.44
CA ASP A 512 -21.75 -10.72 -12.75
C ASP A 512 -22.53 -10.90 -11.43
N VAL A 513 -22.65 -9.83 -10.65
CA VAL A 513 -23.29 -9.92 -9.32
C VAL A 513 -24.77 -10.34 -9.37
N ALA A 514 -25.50 -10.00 -10.44
CA ALA A 514 -26.89 -10.38 -10.60
C ALA A 514 -27.01 -11.85 -11.00
N ASP A 515 -26.13 -12.32 -11.88
CA ASP A 515 -26.02 -13.72 -12.27
C ASP A 515 -25.60 -14.63 -11.11
N ILE A 516 -24.72 -14.14 -10.22
CA ILE A 516 -24.33 -14.85 -9.00
C ILE A 516 -25.54 -15.06 -8.08
N GLU A 517 -26.35 -14.02 -7.87
CA GLU A 517 -27.57 -14.12 -7.05
C GLU A 517 -28.59 -15.07 -7.67
N ALA A 518 -28.81 -14.98 -8.99
CA ALA A 518 -29.73 -15.84 -9.73
C ALA A 518 -29.29 -17.31 -9.81
N ALA A 519 -27.99 -17.61 -9.69
CA ALA A 519 -27.50 -18.99 -9.70
C ALA A 519 -27.75 -19.71 -8.37
N LEU A 520 -27.96 -18.97 -7.28
CA LEU A 520 -28.12 -19.54 -5.94
C LEU A 520 -29.57 -19.59 -5.46
N HIS A 521 -30.46 -18.83 -6.10
CA HIS A 521 -31.88 -18.69 -5.78
C HIS A 521 -32.75 -19.16 -6.96
#